data_AF-A0A661D9N6-F1
#
_entry.id   AF-A0A661D9N6-F1
#
_cell.length_a   1.000
_cell.length_b   1.000
_cell.length_c   1.000
_cell.angle_alpha   90.00
_cell.angle_beta   90.00
_cell.angle_gamma   90.00
#
_symmetry.space_group_name_H-M   'P 1'
#
loop_
_entity.id
_entity.type
_entity.pdbx_description
1 polymer ?
#
loop_
_entity_poly.entity_id
_entity_poly.type
_entity_poly.pdbx_seq_one_letter_code
_entity_poly.pdbx_strand_id
1 'polypeptide(L)'
;MKDKIRLYLERVEQLYTPIKQWFTDENLVVVSSRVETIERQAMYKVTQLTVKTPEGETLAEIKPTSSKVIVGEGLIEIAGWFGKETLVYMTDGGPQIAKPSRNDRKKPMMVPMYKGIEVDGWYWIENSRRRIMHLVSQALFLELITFVSDYEF
;
A
#
# COMPACT_ATOMS: atom_id res chain seq x y z
N MET A 1 3.42 14.74 -14.37
CA MET A 1 4.27 13.85 -13.54
C MET A 1 4.45 14.45 -12.15
N LYS A 2 4.88 15.72 -12.05
CA LYS A 2 4.98 16.44 -10.76
C LYS A 2 3.69 16.42 -9.93
N ASP A 3 2.53 16.68 -10.53
CA ASP A 3 1.24 16.66 -9.79
C ASP A 3 0.87 15.27 -9.25
N LYS A 4 1.24 14.21 -9.97
CA LYS A 4 1.00 12.82 -9.54
C LYS A 4 1.89 12.44 -8.36
N ILE A 5 3.16 12.85 -8.41
CA ILE A 5 4.09 12.67 -7.29
C ILE A 5 3.59 13.45 -6.07
N ARG A 6 3.16 14.70 -6.25
CA ARG A 6 2.60 15.50 -5.14
C ARG A 6 1.40 14.81 -4.50
N LEU A 7 0.40 14.43 -5.30
CA LEU A 7 -0.79 13.75 -4.82
C LEU A 7 -0.48 12.42 -4.12
N TYR A 8 0.47 11.65 -4.67
CA TYR A 8 0.96 10.42 -4.06
C TYR A 8 1.59 10.67 -2.68
N LEU A 9 2.47 11.67 -2.56
CA LEU A 9 3.07 12.03 -1.29
C LEU A 9 2.03 12.50 -0.27
N GLU A 10 1.02 13.26 -0.69
CA GLU A 10 -0.11 13.64 0.16
C GLU A 10 -0.88 12.42 0.69
N ARG A 11 -1.19 11.45 -0.18
CA ARG A 11 -1.86 10.19 0.18
C ARG A 11 -1.02 9.31 1.11
N VAL A 12 0.30 9.31 0.97
CA VAL A 12 1.23 8.61 1.88
C VAL A 12 1.18 9.25 3.27
N GLU A 13 1.31 10.57 3.37
CA GLU A 13 1.29 11.26 4.67
C GLU A 13 -0.08 11.15 5.37
N GLN A 14 -1.17 11.13 4.60
CA GLN A 14 -2.51 10.83 5.10
C GLN A 14 -2.60 9.43 5.72
N LEU A 15 -1.98 8.42 5.12
CA LEU A 15 -1.93 7.06 5.67
C LEU A 15 -1.01 6.96 6.89
N TYR A 16 0.09 7.71 6.90
CA TYR A 16 1.07 7.66 7.99
C TYR A 16 0.55 8.23 9.30
N THR A 17 -0.40 9.17 9.24
CA THR A 17 -1.00 9.75 10.44
C THR A 17 -1.65 8.68 11.34
N PRO A 18 -2.61 7.86 10.86
CA PRO A 18 -3.17 6.79 11.67
C PRO A 18 -2.17 5.66 11.95
N ILE A 19 -1.27 5.29 11.01
CA ILE A 19 -0.26 4.24 11.25
C ILE A 19 0.63 4.56 12.45
N LYS A 20 1.10 5.80 12.57
CA LYS A 20 1.93 6.22 13.71
C LYS A 20 1.17 6.10 15.03
N GLN A 21 -0.12 6.41 15.02
CA GLN A 21 -0.96 6.23 16.20
C GLN A 21 -1.11 4.75 16.55
N TRP A 22 -1.45 3.91 15.57
CA TRP A 22 -1.59 2.46 15.77
C TRP A 22 -0.35 1.84 16.41
N PHE A 23 0.84 2.19 15.92
CA PHE A 23 2.08 1.71 16.54
C PHE A 23 2.35 2.24 17.93
N THR A 24 1.98 3.49 18.20
CA THR A 24 2.13 4.07 19.54
C THR A 24 1.22 3.36 20.54
N ASP A 25 -0.01 3.00 20.11
CA ASP A 25 -0.96 2.24 20.93
C ASP A 25 -0.42 0.85 21.31
N GLU A 26 0.37 0.24 20.43
CA GLU A 26 1.07 -1.04 20.64
C GLU A 26 2.46 -0.91 21.28
N ASN A 27 2.79 0.26 21.85
CA ASN A 27 4.10 0.53 22.47
C ASN A 27 5.31 0.31 21.54
N LEU A 28 5.14 0.49 20.23
CA LEU A 28 6.22 0.44 19.26
C LEU A 28 6.79 1.83 18.96
N VAL A 29 8.09 1.86 18.64
CA VAL A 29 8.82 3.08 18.29
C VAL A 29 8.83 3.26 16.78
N VAL A 30 8.35 4.42 16.31
CA VAL A 30 8.36 4.78 14.88
C VAL A 30 9.41 5.84 14.60
N VAL A 31 10.40 5.49 13.78
CA VAL A 31 11.44 6.41 13.31
C VAL A 31 11.11 6.86 11.90
N SER A 32 11.02 8.16 11.66
CA SER A 32 10.82 8.73 10.32
C SER A 32 12.16 9.14 9.72
N SER A 33 12.42 8.76 8.46
CA SER A 33 13.58 9.20 7.70
C SER A 33 13.16 9.71 6.32
N ARG A 34 13.94 10.64 5.75
CA ARG A 34 13.75 11.12 4.38
C ARG A 34 14.71 10.39 3.46
N VAL A 35 14.17 9.61 2.52
CA VAL A 35 14.95 8.86 1.54
C VAL A 35 14.73 9.42 0.14
N GLU A 36 15.76 9.37 -0.70
CA GLU A 36 15.64 9.72 -2.11
C GLU A 36 15.03 8.55 -2.89
N THR A 37 14.11 8.86 -3.79
CA THR A 37 13.45 7.89 -4.68
C THR A 37 13.53 8.38 -6.11
N ILE A 38 13.74 7.44 -7.02
CA ILE A 38 13.83 7.69 -8.45
C ILE A 38 12.65 6.98 -9.13
N GLU A 39 11.79 7.73 -9.80
CA GLU A 39 10.65 7.20 -10.54
C GLU A 39 10.61 7.80 -11.95
N ARG A 40 10.81 6.97 -12.98
CA ARG A 40 10.75 7.37 -14.41
C ARG A 40 11.47 8.70 -14.69
N GLN A 41 12.71 8.83 -14.22
CA GLN A 41 13.58 10.01 -14.34
C GLN A 41 13.25 11.20 -13.44
N ALA A 42 12.20 11.15 -12.62
CA ALA A 42 11.97 12.11 -11.55
C ALA A 42 12.67 11.64 -10.26
N MET A 43 13.44 12.53 -9.63
CA MET A 43 14.02 12.31 -8.30
C MET A 43 13.27 13.15 -7.28
N TYR A 44 12.86 12.53 -6.18
CA TYR A 44 12.17 13.23 -5.09
C TYR A 44 12.47 12.56 -3.75
N LYS A 45 12.25 13.31 -2.66
CA LYS A 45 12.39 12.79 -1.30
C LYS A 45 11.03 12.32 -0.80
N VAL A 46 11.03 11.19 -0.11
CA VAL A 46 9.84 10.62 0.50
C VAL A 46 10.13 10.20 1.94
N THR A 47 9.09 10.21 2.77
CA THR A 47 9.18 9.75 4.16
C THR A 47 9.11 8.23 4.18
N GLN A 48 10.14 7.59 4.72
CA GLN A 48 10.14 6.18 5.10
C GLN A 48 9.89 6.11 6.61
N LEU A 49 9.12 5.11 7.04
CA LEU A 49 8.99 4.78 8.46
C LEU A 49 9.76 3.50 8.75
N THR A 50 10.49 3.48 9.85
CA THR A 50 11.09 2.28 10.43
C THR A 50 10.41 2.02 11.76
N VAL A 51 9.84 0.83 11.93
CA VAL A 51 9.11 0.40 13.11
C VAL A 51 10.04 -0.47 13.95
N LYS A 52 10.10 -0.18 15.25
CA LYS A 52 11.00 -0.84 16.18
C LYS A 52 10.32 -1.20 17.49
N THR A 53 10.83 -2.23 18.16
CA THR A 53 10.50 -2.49 19.57
C THR A 53 11.13 -1.41 20.47
N PRO A 54 10.68 -1.26 21.73
CA PRO A 54 11.32 -0.39 22.71
C PRO A 54 12.81 -0.69 22.94
N GLU A 55 13.21 -1.96 22.78
CA GLU A 55 14.59 -2.44 22.91
C GLU A 55 15.46 -2.08 21.68
N GLY A 56 14.84 -1.58 20.61
CA GLY A 56 15.51 -1.09 19.41
C GLY A 56 15.62 -2.12 18.27
N GLU A 57 15.03 -3.30 18.42
CA GLU A 57 14.91 -4.27 17.34
C GLU A 57 14.06 -3.71 16.20
N THR A 58 14.50 -3.87 14.96
CA THR A 58 13.75 -3.38 13.79
C THR A 58 12.81 -4.46 13.29
N LEU A 59 11.52 -4.18 13.34
CA LEU A 59 10.48 -5.11 12.88
C LEU A 59 10.25 -4.97 11.38
N ALA A 60 10.04 -3.74 10.92
CA ALA A 60 9.71 -3.45 9.52
C ALA A 60 10.11 -2.04 9.07
N GLU A 61 10.31 -1.89 7.77
CA GLU A 61 10.40 -0.64 7.06
C GLU A 61 9.19 -0.46 6.14
N ILE A 62 8.53 0.69 6.24
CA ILE A 62 7.40 1.09 5.40
C ILE A 62 7.92 2.14 4.41
N LYS A 63 8.05 1.72 3.16
CA LYS A 63 8.74 2.46 2.11
C LYS A 63 7.79 2.79 0.96
N PRO A 64 7.50 4.06 0.73
CA PRO A 64 6.79 4.48 -0.48
C PRO A 64 7.74 4.33 -1.68
N THR A 65 7.31 3.59 -2.70
CA THR A 65 8.19 3.18 -3.82
C THR A 65 7.79 3.75 -5.18
N SER A 66 6.51 4.04 -5.43
CA SER A 66 6.06 4.58 -6.73
C SER A 66 4.75 5.33 -6.63
N SER A 67 4.65 6.46 -7.34
CA SER A 67 3.42 7.25 -7.49
C SER A 67 2.43 6.68 -8.52
N LYS A 68 2.83 5.67 -9.30
CA LYS A 68 1.93 5.00 -10.25
C LYS A 68 2.39 3.61 -10.64
N VAL A 69 1.52 2.63 -10.46
CA VAL A 69 1.66 1.27 -10.99
C VAL A 69 0.61 0.97 -12.05
N ILE A 70 0.69 -0.20 -12.71
CA ILE A 70 -0.28 -0.59 -13.76
C ILE A 70 -1.70 -0.63 -13.20
N VAL A 71 -1.84 -1.08 -11.94
CA VAL A 71 -3.13 -1.41 -11.33
C VAL A 71 -3.64 -0.37 -10.34
N GLY A 72 -2.90 0.73 -10.10
CA GLY A 72 -3.25 1.71 -9.06
C GLY A 72 -2.37 2.96 -9.07
N GLU A 73 -2.69 3.89 -8.16
CA GLU A 73 -2.15 5.26 -8.11
C GLU A 73 -1.17 5.51 -6.96
N GLY A 74 -0.47 4.46 -6.54
CA GLY A 74 0.53 4.54 -5.48
C GLY A 74 0.97 3.14 -5.06
N LEU A 75 2.21 3.02 -4.60
CA LEU A 75 2.80 1.78 -4.13
C LEU A 75 3.62 2.02 -2.85
N ILE A 76 3.28 1.31 -1.78
CA ILE A 76 4.07 1.27 -0.56
C ILE A 76 4.50 -0.19 -0.35
N GLU A 77 5.78 -0.42 -0.13
CA GLU A 77 6.32 -1.70 0.30
C GLU A 77 6.46 -1.69 1.82
N ILE A 78 6.06 -2.77 2.47
CA ILE A 78 6.29 -3.02 3.89
C ILE A 78 7.25 -4.20 3.94
N ALA A 79 8.48 -3.99 4.41
CA ALA A 79 9.52 -5.00 4.38
C ALA A 79 10.07 -5.24 5.77
N GLY A 80 10.12 -6.51 6.18
CA GLY A 80 10.79 -6.94 7.39
C GLY A 80 11.71 -8.11 7.07
N TRP A 81 12.24 -8.75 8.10
CA TRP A 81 13.22 -9.81 7.91
C TRP A 81 12.61 -11.12 7.37
N PHE A 82 11.31 -11.35 7.59
CA PHE A 82 10.59 -12.54 7.12
C PHE A 82 10.06 -12.41 5.69
N GLY A 83 9.92 -11.18 5.17
CA GLY A 83 9.37 -10.99 3.85
C GLY A 83 8.95 -9.55 3.60
N LYS A 84 8.07 -9.41 2.60
CA LYS A 84 7.57 -8.12 2.18
C LYS A 84 6.13 -8.22 1.72
N GLU A 85 5.38 -7.19 2.08
CA GLU A 85 4.01 -6.98 1.66
C GLU A 85 3.89 -5.64 0.94
N THR A 86 2.78 -5.44 0.24
CA THR A 86 2.61 -4.25 -0.61
C THR A 86 1.21 -3.69 -0.49
N LEU A 87 1.14 -2.38 -0.31
CA LEU A 87 -0.09 -1.61 -0.40
C LEU A 87 -0.13 -0.85 -1.72
N VAL A 88 -1.31 -0.85 -2.34
CA VAL A 88 -1.59 -0.11 -3.56
C VAL A 88 -2.70 0.89 -3.30
N TYR A 89 -2.52 2.13 -3.72
CA TYR A 89 -3.60 3.11 -3.68
C TYR A 89 -4.57 2.83 -4.83
N MET A 90 -5.83 2.58 -4.49
CA MET A 90 -6.92 2.37 -5.45
C MET A 90 -7.88 3.54 -5.42
N THR A 91 -8.42 3.87 -6.58
CA THR A 91 -9.59 4.74 -6.70
C THR A 91 -10.85 3.89 -6.69
N ASP A 92 -11.99 4.48 -6.33
CA ASP A 92 -13.31 3.84 -6.33
C ASP A 92 -13.56 3.03 -7.63
N GLY A 93 -14.10 1.83 -7.46
CA GLY A 93 -14.35 0.84 -8.51
C GLY A 93 -13.10 0.12 -9.06
N GLY A 94 -11.90 0.62 -8.77
CA GLY A 94 -10.63 0.03 -9.16
C GLY A 94 -10.40 -0.09 -10.67
N PRO A 95 -9.31 -0.76 -11.10
CA PRO A 95 -9.05 -1.00 -12.51
C PRO A 95 -10.09 -1.97 -13.10
N GLN A 96 -10.55 -1.69 -14.31
CA GLN A 96 -11.49 -2.54 -15.04
C GLN A 96 -10.80 -3.28 -16.20
N ILE A 97 -11.26 -4.48 -16.50
CA ILE A 97 -10.80 -5.27 -17.65
C ILE A 97 -11.97 -5.60 -18.59
N ALA A 98 -11.68 -5.60 -19.89
CA ALA A 98 -12.60 -6.05 -20.90
C ALA A 98 -12.70 -7.59 -20.86
N LYS A 99 -13.93 -8.12 -20.78
CA LYS A 99 -14.22 -9.55 -20.98
C LYS A 99 -15.18 -9.73 -22.15
N PRO A 100 -15.08 -10.82 -22.92
CA PRO A 100 -16.06 -11.14 -23.94
C PRO A 100 -17.46 -11.24 -23.31
N SER A 101 -18.44 -10.53 -23.88
CA SER A 101 -19.83 -10.70 -23.48
C SER A 101 -20.32 -12.08 -23.91
N ARG A 102 -21.12 -12.73 -23.04
CA ARG A 102 -21.75 -14.02 -23.35
C ARG A 102 -22.79 -13.91 -24.46
N ASN A 103 -23.42 -12.73 -24.60
CA ASN A 103 -24.53 -12.51 -25.56
C ASN A 103 -24.05 -11.91 -26.88
N ASP A 104 -22.95 -11.15 -26.87
CA ASP A 104 -22.39 -10.54 -28.08
C ASP A 104 -20.86 -10.45 -27.98
N ARG A 105 -20.15 -11.38 -28.62
CA ARG A 105 -18.68 -11.41 -28.61
C ARG A 105 -18.04 -10.16 -29.23
N LYS A 106 -18.77 -9.32 -29.96
CA LYS A 106 -18.28 -8.06 -30.53
C LYS A 106 -18.36 -6.88 -29.56
N LYS A 107 -19.09 -7.03 -28.44
CA LYS A 107 -19.22 -6.00 -27.41
C LYS A 107 -18.60 -6.49 -26.10
N PRO A 108 -17.33 -6.17 -25.82
CA PRO A 108 -16.71 -6.53 -24.55
C PRO A 108 -17.44 -5.83 -23.40
N MET A 109 -17.65 -6.56 -22.31
CA MET A 109 -18.17 -6.03 -21.06
C MET A 109 -17.00 -5.64 -20.16
N MET A 110 -17.04 -4.43 -19.60
CA MET A 110 -16.08 -4.01 -18.58
C MET A 110 -16.47 -4.63 -17.25
N VAL A 111 -15.52 -5.28 -16.59
CA VAL A 111 -15.72 -5.81 -15.24
C VAL A 111 -14.57 -5.38 -14.34
N PRO A 112 -14.80 -5.22 -13.03
CA PRO A 112 -13.72 -4.96 -12.07
C PRO A 112 -12.65 -6.05 -12.16
N MET A 113 -11.38 -5.63 -12.20
CA MET A 113 -10.24 -6.53 -12.17
C MET A 113 -10.12 -7.20 -10.80
N TYR A 114 -10.45 -6.45 -9.75
CA TYR A 114 -10.42 -6.85 -8.34
C TYR A 114 -11.77 -6.61 -7.67
N LYS A 115 -12.05 -7.36 -6.60
CA LYS A 115 -13.20 -7.17 -5.71
C LYS A 115 -12.76 -6.44 -4.43
N GLY A 116 -13.70 -5.76 -3.77
CA GLY A 116 -13.48 -5.11 -2.47
C GLY A 116 -13.01 -3.65 -2.53
N ILE A 117 -12.88 -3.08 -3.74
CA ILE A 117 -12.54 -1.66 -3.92
C ILE A 117 -13.83 -0.86 -4.05
N GLU A 118 -14.21 -0.18 -2.96
CA GLU A 118 -15.48 0.57 -2.85
C GLU A 118 -15.26 2.06 -2.60
N VAL A 119 -14.05 2.45 -2.20
CA VAL A 119 -13.67 3.82 -1.91
C VAL A 119 -12.23 4.07 -2.33
N ASP A 120 -11.88 5.34 -2.48
CA ASP A 120 -10.49 5.76 -2.62
C ASP A 120 -9.69 5.40 -1.36
N GLY A 121 -8.57 4.71 -1.49
CA GLY A 121 -7.79 4.31 -0.32
C GLY A 121 -6.60 3.40 -0.61
N TRP A 122 -5.88 3.06 0.46
CA TRP A 122 -4.79 2.08 0.42
C TRP A 122 -5.35 0.68 0.62
N TYR A 123 -4.99 -0.23 -0.28
CA TYR A 123 -5.45 -1.61 -0.26
C TYR A 123 -4.28 -2.58 -0.23
N TRP A 124 -4.41 -3.64 0.56
CA TRP A 124 -3.52 -4.79 0.52
C TRP A 124 -4.02 -5.84 -0.47
N ILE A 125 -3.07 -6.52 -1.12
CA ILE A 125 -3.31 -7.59 -2.09
C ILE A 125 -2.96 -8.94 -1.44
N GLU A 126 -3.90 -9.56 -0.72
CA GLU A 126 -3.68 -10.87 -0.06
C GLU A 126 -3.17 -11.94 -1.05
N ASN A 127 -3.85 -12.07 -2.19
CA ASN A 127 -3.50 -13.06 -3.20
C ASN A 127 -3.97 -12.63 -4.58
N SER A 128 -3.01 -12.41 -5.48
CA SER A 128 -3.27 -12.02 -6.87
C SER A 128 -4.18 -13.00 -7.64
N ARG A 129 -4.25 -14.28 -7.23
CA ARG A 129 -5.16 -15.28 -7.81
C ARG A 129 -6.60 -15.12 -7.32
N ARG A 130 -6.82 -14.75 -6.06
CA ARG A 130 -8.16 -14.52 -5.49
C ARG A 130 -8.77 -13.21 -5.97
N ARG A 131 -7.92 -12.24 -6.36
CA ARG A 131 -8.31 -10.91 -6.86
C ARG A 131 -9.20 -10.15 -5.88
N ILE A 132 -8.94 -10.33 -4.59
CA ILE A 132 -9.61 -9.59 -3.51
C ILE A 132 -8.61 -8.57 -2.98
N MET A 133 -9.11 -7.36 -2.76
CA MET A 133 -8.37 -6.23 -2.21
C MET A 133 -9.01 -5.88 -0.87
N HIS A 134 -8.18 -5.66 0.14
CA HIS A 134 -8.63 -5.32 1.48
C HIS A 134 -8.24 -3.90 1.82
N LEU A 135 -9.22 -3.06 2.16
CA LEU A 135 -8.95 -1.69 2.59
C LEU A 135 -8.13 -1.72 3.88
N VAL A 136 -7.08 -0.92 3.94
CA VAL A 136 -6.20 -0.86 5.11
C VAL A 136 -6.98 -0.35 6.32
N SER A 137 -6.95 -1.15 7.38
CA SER A 137 -7.43 -0.83 8.72
C SER A 137 -6.30 -1.11 9.72
N GLN A 138 -6.46 -0.68 10.98
CA GLN A 138 -5.48 -0.98 12.03
C GLN A 138 -5.19 -2.47 12.15
N ALA A 139 -6.22 -3.30 12.34
CA ALA A 139 -6.07 -4.74 12.53
C ALA A 139 -5.33 -5.40 11.36
N LEU A 140 -5.72 -5.08 10.12
CA LEU A 140 -5.03 -5.58 8.94
C LEU A 140 -3.58 -5.09 8.90
N PHE A 141 -3.33 -3.82 9.21
CA PHE A 141 -1.96 -3.29 9.14
C PHE A 141 -1.03 -3.95 10.16
N LEU A 142 -1.50 -4.22 11.39
CA LEU A 142 -0.74 -4.96 12.39
C LEU A 142 -0.47 -6.41 11.94
N GLU A 143 -1.48 -7.08 11.36
CA GLU A 143 -1.31 -8.41 10.75
C GLU A 143 -0.22 -8.41 9.66
N LEU A 144 -0.15 -7.37 8.82
CA LEU A 144 0.94 -7.25 7.83
C LEU A 144 2.32 -7.10 8.49
N ILE A 145 2.41 -6.46 9.65
CA ILE A 145 3.67 -6.35 10.39
C ILE A 145 4.05 -7.71 10.96
N THR A 146 3.10 -8.47 11.52
CA THR A 146 3.34 -9.86 11.91
C THR A 146 3.83 -10.70 10.74
N PHE A 147 3.23 -10.60 9.55
CA PHE A 147 3.68 -11.36 8.38
C PHE A 147 5.11 -11.07 7.94
N VAL A 148 5.59 -9.83 8.07
CA VAL A 148 6.94 -9.47 7.63
C VAL A 148 7.99 -9.55 8.74
N SER A 149 7.59 -9.73 10.01
CA SER A 149 8.50 -9.66 11.16
C SER A 149 8.34 -10.76 12.21
N ASP A 150 7.25 -11.55 12.17
CA ASP A 150 6.85 -12.56 13.17
C ASP A 150 6.66 -11.97 14.58
N TYR A 151 6.42 -10.65 14.64
CA TYR A 151 6.06 -9.95 15.86
C TYR A 151 4.57 -10.13 16.17
N GLU A 152 4.27 -10.58 17.37
CA GLU A 152 2.91 -10.75 17.91
C GLU A 152 2.52 -9.53 18.75
N PHE A 153 1.30 -9.02 18.52
CA PHE A 153 0.72 -7.84 19.17
C PHE A 153 -0.22 -8.23 20.32
#